data_AF-A0A6C0HWD4-F1
#
_entry.id   AF-A0A6C0HWD4-F1
#
_cell.length_a   1.000
_cell.length_b   1.000
_cell.length_c   1.000
_cell.angle_alpha   90.00
_cell.angle_beta   90.00
_cell.angle_gamma   90.00
#
_symmetry.space_group_name_H-M   'P 1'
#
loop_
_entity.id
_entity.type
_entity.pdbx_description
1 polymer ?
#
loop_
_entity_poly.entity_id
_entity_poly.type
_entity_poly.pdbx_seq_one_letter_code
_entity_poly.pdbx_strand_id
1 'polypeptide(L)'
;MNKRDTNKKKLQEIQNNNIIKTESLIEIIKKDGLELLKDVFEKKIAQKGLIMLYSQSQTECTRNGMCGMEVGMSREKDQGAVLKLFLGDKINLDIDNSLPEDYIIGKEKISAKHTSSKVGSTVKVKWTSADISVKDAIKSMIEADDSYYSNLLLTYFDIKNKKIIIICITSEHNKNIIKTLKEKAFKIPGGNSRGIEYSTMAMKELFKNIYFKVEIENADLKGGINPIDRRVNLLKSIGITP
;
A
#
# COMPACT_ATOMS: atom_id res chain seq x y z
N MET A 1 -12.91 -56.14 -0.15
CA MET A 1 -12.07 -55.03 0.36
C MET A 1 -12.46 -54.75 1.81
N ASN A 2 -11.49 -54.83 2.71
CA ASN A 2 -11.72 -54.90 4.15
C ASN A 2 -12.03 -53.49 4.72
N LYS A 3 -13.19 -53.31 5.38
CA LYS A 3 -13.61 -52.02 5.99
C LYS A 3 -12.57 -51.42 6.97
N ARG A 4 -11.65 -52.25 7.48
CA ARG A 4 -10.55 -51.83 8.35
C ARG A 4 -9.45 -51.05 7.62
N ASP A 5 -9.16 -51.37 6.36
CA ASP A 5 -8.10 -50.71 5.59
C ASP A 5 -8.50 -49.32 5.11
N THR A 6 -9.79 -49.11 4.82
CA THR A 6 -10.34 -47.79 4.47
C THR A 6 -10.36 -46.81 5.65
N ASN A 7 -10.62 -47.29 6.87
CA ASN A 7 -10.62 -46.42 8.06
C ASN A 7 -9.20 -45.98 8.47
N LYS A 8 -8.18 -46.83 8.32
CA LYS A 8 -6.78 -46.45 8.58
C LYS A 8 -6.26 -45.39 7.63
N LYS A 9 -6.56 -45.50 6.33
CA LYS A 9 -6.17 -44.48 5.34
C LYS A 9 -6.80 -43.11 5.65
N LYS A 10 -8.08 -43.09 6.01
CA LYS A 10 -8.79 -41.84 6.32
C LYS A 10 -8.24 -41.14 7.58
N LEU A 11 -7.82 -41.90 8.59
CA LEU A 11 -7.17 -41.38 9.80
C LEU A 11 -5.78 -40.78 9.51
N GLN A 12 -4.96 -41.44 8.67
CA GLN A 12 -3.67 -40.91 8.24
C GLN A 12 -3.81 -39.62 7.43
N GLU A 13 -4.81 -39.54 6.55
CA GLU A 13 -5.06 -38.35 5.73
C GLU A 13 -5.48 -37.15 6.60
N ILE A 14 -6.32 -37.36 7.61
CA ILE A 14 -6.73 -36.32 8.56
C ILE A 14 -5.55 -35.85 9.41
N GLN A 15 -4.70 -36.77 9.88
CA GLN A 15 -3.51 -36.43 10.66
C GLN A 15 -2.50 -35.64 9.83
N ASN A 16 -2.21 -36.07 8.60
CA ASN A 16 -1.31 -35.34 7.70
C ASN A 16 -1.84 -33.95 7.36
N ASN A 17 -3.14 -33.81 7.07
CA ASN A 17 -3.75 -32.51 6.80
C ASN A 17 -3.68 -31.58 8.02
N ASN A 18 -3.86 -32.09 9.23
CA ASN A 18 -3.72 -31.30 10.45
C ASN A 18 -2.26 -30.88 10.72
N ILE A 19 -1.29 -31.76 10.46
CA ILE A 19 0.15 -31.44 10.60
C ILE A 19 0.54 -30.35 9.61
N ILE A 20 0.20 -30.48 8.32
CA ILE A 20 0.48 -29.48 7.28
C ILE A 20 -0.15 -28.12 7.64
N LYS A 21 -1.39 -28.13 8.14
CA LYS A 21 -2.08 -26.92 8.55
C LYS A 21 -1.40 -26.26 9.75
N THR A 22 -0.90 -27.05 10.69
CA THR A 22 -0.20 -26.58 11.90
C THR A 22 1.18 -26.03 11.57
N GLU A 23 1.94 -26.68 10.69
CA GLU A 23 3.25 -26.20 10.23
C GLU A 23 3.12 -24.88 9.45
N SER A 24 2.12 -24.77 8.56
CA SER A 24 1.84 -23.50 7.86
C SER A 24 1.47 -22.36 8.83
N LEU A 25 0.76 -22.67 9.92
CA LEU A 25 0.39 -21.70 10.94
C LEU A 25 1.61 -21.25 11.75
N ILE A 26 2.51 -22.18 12.08
CA ILE A 26 3.75 -21.89 12.82
C ILE A 26 4.72 -21.05 11.99
N GLU A 27 4.90 -21.33 10.70
CA GLU A 27 5.74 -20.49 9.82
C GLU A 27 5.19 -19.07 9.72
N ILE A 28 3.87 -18.94 9.61
CA ILE A 28 3.19 -17.65 9.54
C ILE A 28 3.30 -16.86 10.86
N ILE A 29 3.44 -17.51 12.01
CA ILE A 29 3.62 -16.87 13.33
C ILE A 29 5.04 -16.29 13.50
N LYS A 30 6.03 -16.77 12.73
CA LYS A 30 7.43 -16.31 12.81
C LYS A 30 7.80 -15.19 11.85
N LYS A 31 6.97 -14.93 10.83
CA LYS A 31 7.26 -13.87 9.85
C LYS A 31 7.04 -12.49 10.47
N ASP A 32 8.02 -11.60 10.27
CA ASP A 32 7.83 -10.19 10.59
C ASP A 32 6.80 -9.53 9.66
N GLY A 33 6.37 -8.32 10.01
CA GLY A 33 5.30 -7.62 9.27
C GLY A 33 5.67 -7.31 7.81
N LEU A 34 6.95 -7.09 7.51
CA LEU A 34 7.41 -6.77 6.16
C LEU A 34 7.47 -8.01 5.26
N GLU A 35 7.82 -9.17 5.80
CA GLU A 35 7.79 -10.42 5.05
C GLU A 35 6.34 -10.84 4.76
N LEU A 36 5.41 -10.64 5.72
CA LEU A 36 3.98 -10.83 5.47
C LEU A 36 3.46 -9.89 4.37
N LEU A 37 3.89 -8.62 4.38
CA LEU A 37 3.53 -7.63 3.37
C LEU A 37 4.02 -8.06 1.98
N LYS A 38 5.29 -8.48 1.89
CA LYS A 38 5.92 -8.97 0.66
C LYS A 38 5.19 -10.19 0.10
N ASP A 39 4.96 -11.20 0.94
CA ASP A 39 4.24 -12.43 0.59
C ASP A 39 2.88 -12.13 -0.06
N VAL A 40 2.14 -11.15 0.48
CA VAL A 40 0.84 -10.79 -0.09
C VAL A 40 1.00 -10.18 -1.48
N PHE A 41 1.91 -9.23 -1.66
CA PHE A 41 2.09 -8.59 -2.97
C PHE A 41 2.65 -9.53 -4.03
N GLU A 42 3.39 -10.58 -3.66
CA GLU A 42 3.87 -11.60 -4.60
C GLU A 42 2.76 -12.57 -5.06
N LYS A 43 1.65 -12.70 -4.31
CA LYS A 43 0.52 -13.57 -4.67
C LYS A 43 -0.25 -13.03 -5.87
N LYS A 44 -0.34 -13.82 -6.94
CA LYS A 44 -1.09 -13.46 -8.16
C LYS A 44 -2.56 -13.15 -7.91
N ILE A 45 -3.20 -13.82 -6.96
CA ILE A 45 -4.59 -13.55 -6.60
C ILE A 45 -4.75 -12.18 -5.91
N ALA A 46 -3.80 -11.78 -5.07
CA ALA A 46 -3.78 -10.45 -4.46
C ALA A 46 -3.50 -9.37 -5.50
N GLN A 47 -2.55 -9.60 -6.41
CA GLN A 47 -2.27 -8.71 -7.54
C GLN A 47 -3.52 -8.47 -8.41
N LYS A 48 -4.28 -9.52 -8.72
CA LYS A 48 -5.57 -9.40 -9.45
C LYS A 48 -6.58 -8.57 -8.67
N GLY A 49 -6.70 -8.78 -7.36
CA GLY A 49 -7.56 -7.99 -6.48
C GLY A 49 -7.17 -6.51 -6.48
N LEU A 50 -5.87 -6.20 -6.39
CA LEU A 50 -5.36 -4.83 -6.45
C LEU A 50 -5.69 -4.16 -7.79
N ILE A 51 -5.45 -4.83 -8.92
CA ILE A 51 -5.75 -4.29 -10.24
C ILE A 51 -7.25 -3.96 -10.36
N MET A 52 -8.10 -4.88 -9.90
CA MET A 52 -9.55 -4.70 -9.91
C MET A 52 -9.97 -3.49 -9.06
N LEU A 53 -9.47 -3.34 -7.83
CA LEU A 53 -9.83 -2.21 -6.98
C LEU A 53 -9.24 -0.90 -7.51
N TYR A 54 -7.99 -0.91 -7.95
CA TYR A 54 -7.35 0.25 -8.56
C TYR A 54 -8.02 0.72 -9.85
N SER A 55 -8.64 -0.17 -10.63
CA SER A 55 -9.44 0.25 -11.78
C SER A 55 -10.74 0.95 -11.36
N GLN A 56 -11.36 0.53 -10.26
CA GLN A 56 -12.51 1.22 -9.68
C GLN A 56 -12.11 2.61 -9.17
N SER A 57 -11.09 2.72 -8.33
CA SER A 57 -10.65 4.02 -7.81
C SER A 57 -10.18 4.95 -8.93
N GLN A 58 -9.53 4.41 -9.97
CA GLN A 58 -9.18 5.16 -11.17
C GLN A 58 -10.43 5.75 -11.84
N THR A 59 -11.47 4.96 -12.05
CA THR A 59 -12.73 5.43 -12.67
C THR A 59 -13.47 6.42 -11.79
N GLU A 60 -13.55 6.18 -10.47
CA GLU A 60 -14.26 7.06 -9.53
C GLU A 60 -13.61 8.43 -9.38
N CYS A 61 -12.28 8.49 -9.45
CA CYS A 61 -11.51 9.73 -9.30
C CYS A 61 -11.13 10.37 -10.64
N THR A 62 -11.72 9.95 -11.77
CA THR A 62 -11.46 10.55 -13.08
C THR A 62 -12.61 11.46 -13.51
N ARG A 63 -12.30 12.71 -13.83
CA ARG A 63 -13.23 13.69 -14.39
C ARG A 63 -12.64 14.30 -15.66
N ASN A 64 -13.39 14.28 -16.75
CA ASN A 64 -12.95 14.79 -18.06
C ASN A 64 -11.59 14.20 -18.50
N GLY A 65 -11.42 12.88 -18.33
CA GLY A 65 -10.18 12.16 -18.69
C GLY A 65 -8.99 12.39 -17.76
N MET A 66 -9.11 13.26 -16.75
CA MET A 66 -8.05 13.57 -15.79
C MET A 66 -8.36 12.94 -14.43
N CYS A 67 -7.39 12.21 -13.88
CA CYS A 67 -7.50 11.62 -12.55
C CYS A 67 -7.09 12.63 -11.48
N GLY A 68 -7.98 12.89 -10.52
CA GLY A 68 -7.75 13.81 -9.43
C GLY A 68 -6.81 13.25 -8.35
N MET A 69 -6.30 14.13 -7.50
CA MET A 69 -5.32 13.78 -6.46
C MET A 69 -5.93 12.91 -5.34
N GLU A 70 -7.26 12.99 -5.16
CA GLU A 70 -8.02 12.17 -4.23
C GLU A 70 -7.91 10.67 -4.51
N VAL A 71 -7.48 10.28 -5.72
CA VAL A 71 -7.20 8.89 -6.07
C VAL A 71 -6.15 8.26 -5.15
N GLY A 72 -5.24 9.05 -4.58
CA GLY A 72 -4.21 8.55 -3.66
C GLY A 72 -4.84 7.88 -2.44
N MET A 73 -5.80 8.55 -1.78
CA MET A 73 -6.51 8.02 -0.62
C MET A 73 -7.40 6.82 -1.00
N SER A 74 -8.00 6.84 -2.18
CA SER A 74 -8.81 5.72 -2.66
C SER A 74 -7.93 4.47 -2.88
N ARG A 75 -6.74 4.63 -3.48
CA ARG A 75 -5.78 3.54 -3.69
C ARG A 75 -5.14 3.02 -2.39
N GLU A 76 -4.94 3.88 -1.40
CA GLU A 76 -4.54 3.45 -0.06
C GLU A 76 -5.58 2.50 0.55
N LYS A 77 -6.86 2.87 0.48
CA LYS A 77 -7.96 2.00 0.92
C LYS A 77 -8.06 0.71 0.11
N ASP A 78 -7.87 0.77 -1.21
CA ASP A 78 -7.84 -0.41 -2.07
C ASP A 78 -6.72 -1.39 -1.66
N GLN A 79 -5.52 -0.85 -1.43
CA GLN A 79 -4.37 -1.63 -0.98
C GLN A 79 -4.60 -2.22 0.41
N GLY A 80 -5.11 -1.42 1.35
CA GLY A 80 -5.51 -1.87 2.69
C GLY A 80 -6.56 -2.97 2.64
N ALA A 81 -7.57 -2.86 1.78
CA ALA A 81 -8.61 -3.88 1.62
C ALA A 81 -8.05 -5.23 1.14
N VAL A 82 -7.13 -5.21 0.15
CA VAL A 82 -6.44 -6.43 -0.27
C VAL A 82 -5.61 -7.00 0.88
N LEU A 83 -4.80 -6.18 1.55
CA LEU A 83 -3.99 -6.64 2.67
C LEU A 83 -4.86 -7.25 3.79
N LYS A 84 -5.99 -6.62 4.16
CA LYS A 84 -6.93 -7.14 5.15
C LYS A 84 -7.52 -8.48 4.74
N LEU A 85 -7.85 -8.66 3.47
CA LEU A 85 -8.36 -9.95 2.96
C LEU A 85 -7.36 -11.10 3.17
N PHE A 86 -6.06 -10.85 2.97
CA PHE A 86 -5.03 -11.90 3.09
C PHE A 86 -4.42 -12.03 4.49
N LEU A 87 -4.36 -10.95 5.26
CA LEU A 87 -3.71 -10.91 6.57
C LEU A 87 -4.69 -11.02 7.73
N GLY A 88 -5.99 -10.79 7.51
CA GLY A 88 -7.01 -10.82 8.55
C GLY A 88 -6.67 -9.82 9.66
N ASP A 89 -6.60 -10.29 10.90
CA ASP A 89 -6.38 -9.43 12.07
C ASP A 89 -4.92 -9.03 12.31
N LYS A 90 -4.01 -9.48 11.45
CA LYS A 90 -2.59 -9.08 11.53
C LYS A 90 -2.30 -7.69 11.00
N ILE A 91 -3.26 -7.08 10.32
CA ILE A 91 -3.18 -5.71 9.84
C ILE A 91 -4.21 -4.84 10.56
N ASN A 92 -3.74 -3.72 11.10
CA ASN A 92 -4.56 -2.61 11.55
C ASN A 92 -4.60 -1.52 10.46
N LEU A 93 -5.81 -1.10 10.11
CA LEU A 93 -6.11 -0.03 9.16
C LEU A 93 -6.83 1.14 9.82
N ASP A 94 -7.22 1.00 11.10
CA ASP A 94 -7.83 2.07 11.87
C ASP A 94 -6.73 2.90 12.52
N ILE A 95 -6.14 3.77 11.71
CA ILE A 95 -5.01 4.63 12.05
C ILE A 95 -5.46 6.08 11.97
N ASP A 96 -5.10 6.88 12.98
CA ASP A 96 -5.41 8.30 12.99
C ASP A 96 -4.64 9.02 11.87
N ASN A 97 -5.34 9.85 11.08
CA ASN A 97 -4.75 10.58 9.95
C ASN A 97 -3.64 11.59 10.34
N SER A 98 -3.45 11.87 11.64
CA SER A 98 -2.34 12.67 12.17
C SER A 98 -1.02 11.91 12.26
N LEU A 99 -1.07 10.56 12.25
CA LEU A 99 0.09 9.70 12.29
C LEU A 99 0.77 9.59 10.91
N PRO A 100 2.07 9.26 10.85
CA PRO A 100 2.82 9.18 9.59
C PRO A 100 2.60 7.87 8.82
N GLU A 101 2.14 6.81 9.49
CA GLU A 101 1.78 5.53 8.88
C GLU A 101 0.32 5.45 8.46
N ASP A 102 0.07 4.63 7.43
CA ASP A 102 -1.25 4.35 6.89
C ASP A 102 -1.72 2.94 7.31
N TYR A 103 -0.79 2.00 7.56
CA TYR A 103 -1.06 0.65 8.04
C TYR A 103 -0.11 0.23 9.16
N ILE A 104 -0.57 -0.69 10.03
CA ILE A 104 0.30 -1.41 10.97
C ILE A 104 0.16 -2.91 10.73
N ILE A 105 1.27 -3.62 10.50
CA ILE A 105 1.29 -5.08 10.35
C ILE A 105 2.22 -5.68 11.41
N GLY A 106 1.64 -6.33 12.42
CA GLY A 106 2.40 -6.72 13.60
C GLY A 106 2.96 -5.49 14.32
N LYS A 107 4.29 -5.32 14.30
CA LYS A 107 4.99 -4.13 14.85
C LYS A 107 5.42 -3.13 13.77
N GLU A 108 5.22 -3.46 12.51
CA GLU A 108 5.72 -2.68 11.39
C GLU A 108 4.73 -1.58 11.00
N LYS A 109 5.17 -0.33 11.09
CA LYS A 109 4.43 0.84 10.64
C LYS A 109 4.73 1.09 9.17
N ILE A 110 3.70 1.19 8.32
CA ILE A 110 3.83 1.30 6.86
C ILE A 110 3.17 2.61 6.41
N SER A 111 3.93 3.47 5.74
CA SER A 111 3.40 4.66 5.04
C SER A 111 3.36 4.38 3.54
N ALA A 112 2.16 4.22 3.00
CA ALA A 112 1.88 3.95 1.61
C ALA A 112 1.78 5.24 0.80
N LYS A 113 2.42 5.26 -0.37
CA LYS A 113 2.41 6.42 -1.27
C LYS A 113 2.22 5.94 -2.71
N HIS A 114 1.27 6.55 -3.41
CA HIS A 114 0.90 6.18 -4.77
C HIS A 114 1.22 7.31 -5.73
N THR A 115 1.80 6.97 -6.88
CA THR A 115 2.11 7.97 -7.92
C THR A 115 2.01 7.37 -9.32
N SER A 116 1.51 8.16 -10.27
CA SER A 116 1.51 7.79 -11.70
C SER A 116 2.74 8.32 -12.43
N SER A 117 3.73 8.86 -11.71
CA SER A 117 5.01 9.30 -12.28
C SER A 117 5.96 8.12 -12.52
N LYS A 118 7.07 8.37 -13.22
CA LYS A 118 8.12 7.37 -13.43
C LYS A 118 8.73 6.94 -12.10
N VAL A 119 9.16 5.67 -12.00
CA VAL A 119 9.94 5.18 -10.85
C VAL A 119 11.14 6.10 -10.61
N GLY A 120 11.39 6.46 -9.35
CA GLY A 120 12.43 7.42 -8.98
C GLY A 120 11.97 8.88 -8.91
N SER A 121 10.75 9.20 -9.38
CA SER A 121 10.17 10.53 -9.20
C SER A 121 9.92 10.82 -7.73
N THR A 122 9.93 12.11 -7.37
CA THR A 122 9.64 12.57 -6.01
C THR A 122 8.21 12.21 -5.61
N VAL A 123 8.04 11.85 -4.34
CA VAL A 123 6.73 11.58 -3.74
C VAL A 123 6.53 12.50 -2.54
N LYS A 124 5.26 12.75 -2.21
CA LYS A 124 4.89 13.57 -1.06
C LYS A 124 5.27 12.83 0.23
N VAL A 125 5.93 13.54 1.13
CA VAL A 125 6.20 13.10 2.51
C VAL A 125 5.00 13.46 3.38
N LYS A 126 4.51 14.69 3.25
CA LYS A 126 3.43 15.23 4.08
C LYS A 126 2.62 16.26 3.31
N TRP A 127 1.31 16.23 3.46
CA TRP A 127 0.42 17.29 2.99
C TRP A 127 0.40 18.45 3.99
N THR A 128 0.64 19.65 3.49
CA THR A 128 0.53 20.90 4.26
C THR A 128 0.36 22.06 3.29
N SER A 129 -0.36 23.10 3.67
CA SER A 129 -0.77 24.20 2.76
C SER A 129 -0.34 25.59 3.21
N ALA A 130 0.45 25.72 4.28
CA ALA A 130 0.97 27.01 4.74
C ALA A 130 2.50 27.00 4.86
N ASP A 131 3.17 28.06 4.41
CA ASP A 131 4.64 28.11 4.34
C ASP A 131 5.32 28.02 5.71
N ILE A 132 4.71 28.64 6.74
CA ILE A 132 5.19 28.57 8.12
C ILE A 132 5.12 27.12 8.62
N SER A 133 4.01 26.42 8.35
CA SER A 133 3.85 25.02 8.76
C SER A 133 4.72 24.06 7.96
N VAL A 134 5.22 24.44 6.77
CA VAL A 134 6.16 23.62 6.00
C VAL A 134 7.53 23.54 6.69
N LYS A 135 8.11 24.67 7.10
CA LYS A 135 9.42 24.69 7.78
C LYS A 135 9.35 23.95 9.11
N ASP A 136 8.30 24.19 9.89
CA ASP A 136 8.10 23.52 11.18
C ASP A 136 7.88 22.02 11.00
N ALA A 137 7.14 21.61 9.97
CA ALA A 137 6.98 20.20 9.65
C ALA A 137 8.31 19.54 9.23
N ILE A 138 9.12 20.20 8.40
CA ILE A 138 10.45 19.69 8.03
C ILE A 138 11.32 19.54 9.28
N LYS A 139 11.40 20.58 10.11
CA LYS A 139 12.18 20.55 11.35
C LYS A 139 11.71 19.42 12.27
N SER A 140 10.40 19.28 12.47
CA SER A 140 9.81 18.21 13.26
C SER A 140 10.20 16.83 12.73
N MET A 141 10.18 16.62 11.40
CA MET A 141 10.60 15.34 10.80
C MET A 141 12.09 15.07 10.96
N ILE A 142 12.94 16.09 10.99
CA ILE A 142 14.39 15.95 11.19
C ILE A 142 14.68 15.66 12.67
N GLU A 143 13.95 16.28 13.59
CA GLU A 143 14.19 16.18 15.04
C GLU A 143 13.42 15.03 15.71
N ALA A 144 12.42 14.46 15.04
CA ALA A 144 11.57 13.40 15.57
C ALA A 144 12.37 12.19 16.09
N ASP A 145 11.83 11.53 17.11
CA ASP A 145 12.40 10.30 17.63
C ASP A 145 12.22 9.12 16.66
N ASP A 146 12.88 8.01 16.96
CA ASP A 146 12.90 6.81 16.11
C ASP A 146 11.50 6.23 15.84
N SER A 147 10.54 6.42 16.77
CA SER A 147 9.18 5.91 16.63
C SER A 147 8.34 6.70 15.62
N TYR A 148 8.79 7.88 15.18
CA TYR A 148 8.10 8.64 14.13
C TYR A 148 8.21 7.96 12.77
N TYR A 149 9.35 7.36 12.46
CA TYR A 149 9.60 6.85 11.11
C TYR A 149 8.84 5.56 10.85
N SER A 150 8.35 5.42 9.63
CA SER A 150 7.64 4.24 9.13
C SER A 150 8.39 3.67 7.93
N ASN A 151 8.18 2.38 7.65
CA ASN A 151 8.56 1.79 6.39
C ASN A 151 7.81 2.52 5.26
N LEU A 152 8.46 2.76 4.13
CA LEU A 152 7.83 3.41 2.97
C LEU A 152 7.39 2.34 1.98
N LEU A 153 6.13 2.38 1.57
CA LEU A 153 5.58 1.52 0.53
C LEU A 153 5.19 2.38 -0.68
N LEU A 154 6.07 2.43 -1.67
CA LEU A 154 5.91 3.26 -2.86
C LEU A 154 5.28 2.45 -3.99
N THR A 155 4.11 2.89 -4.46
CA THR A 155 3.40 2.26 -5.58
C THR A 155 3.39 3.19 -6.79
N TYR A 156 4.11 2.78 -7.84
CA TYR A 156 4.22 3.47 -9.11
C TYR A 156 3.28 2.86 -10.14
N PHE A 157 2.51 3.70 -10.83
CA PHE A 157 1.57 3.31 -11.87
C PHE A 157 2.06 3.75 -13.24
N ASP A 158 2.50 2.80 -14.06
CA ASP A 158 2.78 3.01 -15.47
C ASP A 158 1.56 2.59 -16.30
N ILE A 159 0.60 3.51 -16.40
CA ILE A 159 -0.67 3.29 -17.11
C ILE A 159 -0.43 2.98 -18.59
N LYS A 160 0.58 3.60 -19.20
CA LYS A 160 0.90 3.42 -20.63
C LYS A 160 1.35 1.99 -20.91
N ASN A 161 2.22 1.45 -20.06
CA ASN A 161 2.76 0.11 -20.21
C ASN A 161 1.98 -0.96 -19.41
N LYS A 162 0.84 -0.59 -18.81
CA LYS A 162 0.00 -1.47 -17.98
C LYS A 162 0.80 -2.19 -16.90
N LYS A 163 1.61 -1.43 -16.16
CA LYS A 163 2.50 -1.96 -15.12
C LYS A 163 2.32 -1.23 -13.80
N ILE A 164 2.32 -1.98 -12.70
CA ILE A 164 2.38 -1.45 -11.34
C ILE A 164 3.69 -1.93 -10.71
N ILE A 165 4.41 -1.02 -10.07
CA ILE A 165 5.67 -1.33 -9.38
C ILE A 165 5.52 -0.93 -7.93
N ILE A 166 5.64 -1.89 -7.02
CA ILE A 166 5.56 -1.69 -5.57
C ILE A 166 6.96 -1.86 -4.99
N ILE A 167 7.43 -0.85 -4.26
CA ILE A 167 8.78 -0.82 -3.67
C ILE A 167 8.63 -0.56 -2.17
N CYS A 168 9.29 -1.39 -1.36
CA CYS A 168 9.36 -1.19 0.08
C CYS A 168 10.76 -0.75 0.51
N ILE A 169 10.82 0.27 1.36
CA ILE A 169 12.03 0.78 2.00
C ILE A 169 11.83 0.72 3.52
N THR A 170 12.83 0.25 4.26
CA THR A 170 12.70 0.11 5.71
C THR A 170 12.62 1.47 6.42
N SER A 171 11.97 1.50 7.58
CA SER A 171 11.89 2.67 8.45
C SER A 171 13.28 3.17 8.86
N GLU A 172 14.20 2.26 9.15
CA GLU A 172 15.59 2.57 9.48
C GLU A 172 16.32 3.26 8.32
N HIS A 173 16.20 2.73 7.09
CA HIS A 173 16.84 3.37 5.94
C HIS A 173 16.23 4.75 5.69
N ASN A 174 14.91 4.87 5.73
CA ASN A 174 14.21 6.15 5.59
C ASN A 174 14.68 7.18 6.64
N LYS A 175 14.71 6.79 7.91
CA LYS A 175 15.23 7.59 9.02
C LYS A 175 16.65 8.07 8.74
N ASN A 176 17.55 7.16 8.39
CA ASN A 176 18.96 7.46 8.17
C ASN A 176 19.13 8.50 7.04
N ILE A 177 18.36 8.38 5.96
CA ILE A 177 18.37 9.38 4.87
C ILE A 177 17.90 10.75 5.37
N ILE A 178 16.78 10.81 6.08
CA ILE A 178 16.24 12.08 6.61
C ILE A 178 17.22 12.73 7.59
N LYS A 179 17.75 11.96 8.56
CA LYS A 179 18.70 12.47 9.58
C LYS A 179 20.01 12.93 8.97
N THR A 180 20.51 12.24 7.94
CA THR A 180 21.78 12.57 7.28
C THR A 180 21.65 13.80 6.37
N LEU A 181 20.61 13.83 5.53
CA LEU A 181 20.43 14.90 4.54
C LEU A 181 19.77 16.15 5.13
N LYS A 182 19.07 16.01 6.27
CA LYS A 182 18.34 17.10 6.94
C LYS A 182 17.41 17.84 5.98
N GLU A 183 17.53 19.16 5.85
CA GLU A 183 16.71 19.98 4.95
C GLU A 183 16.87 19.56 3.49
N LYS A 184 18.05 19.04 3.10
CA LYS A 184 18.30 18.54 1.74
C LYS A 184 17.54 17.26 1.43
N ALA A 185 16.98 16.59 2.45
CA ALA A 185 16.09 15.44 2.24
C ALA A 185 14.77 15.86 1.58
N PHE A 186 14.41 17.14 1.67
CA PHE A 186 13.09 17.64 1.31
C PHE A 186 13.15 18.63 0.15
N LYS A 187 12.03 18.71 -0.56
CA LYS A 187 11.76 19.70 -1.59
C LYS A 187 10.40 20.31 -1.28
N ILE A 188 10.37 21.64 -1.24
CA ILE A 188 9.12 22.41 -1.22
C ILE A 188 8.82 22.71 -2.68
N PRO A 189 7.77 22.12 -3.27
CA PRO A 189 7.43 22.41 -4.66
C PRO A 189 6.92 23.86 -4.77
N GLY A 190 7.24 24.54 -5.87
CA GLY A 190 6.83 25.93 -6.08
C GLY A 190 5.34 26.07 -6.43
N GLY A 191 4.81 27.29 -6.31
CA GLY A 191 3.43 27.62 -6.66
C GLY A 191 2.38 27.09 -5.67
N ASN A 192 1.14 26.89 -6.12
CA ASN A 192 0.03 26.35 -5.30
C ASN A 192 0.16 24.82 -5.09
N SER A 193 1.38 24.35 -4.87
CA SER A 193 1.65 22.94 -4.64
C SER A 193 1.44 22.64 -3.16
N ARG A 194 0.55 21.69 -2.86
CA ARG A 194 0.32 21.27 -1.48
C ARG A 194 1.41 20.29 -1.06
N GLY A 195 2.00 20.51 0.11
CA GLY A 195 2.83 19.53 0.81
C GLY A 195 4.33 19.55 0.50
N ILE A 196 5.05 18.79 1.31
CA ILE A 196 6.49 18.56 1.25
C ILE A 196 6.75 17.28 0.45
N GLU A 197 7.74 17.30 -0.43
CA GLU A 197 8.22 16.12 -1.16
C GLU A 197 9.59 15.69 -0.66
N TYR A 198 9.92 14.42 -0.87
CA TYR A 198 11.33 14.02 -0.84
C TYR A 198 12.06 14.74 -1.98
N SER A 199 13.29 15.18 -1.72
CA SER A 199 14.14 15.71 -2.77
C SER A 199 14.57 14.58 -3.73
N THR A 200 14.95 14.93 -4.95
CA THR A 200 15.52 13.95 -5.89
C THR A 200 16.75 13.26 -5.32
N MET A 201 17.52 13.96 -4.48
CA MET A 201 18.68 13.40 -3.78
C MET A 201 18.24 12.34 -2.76
N ALA A 202 17.25 12.65 -1.92
CA ALA A 202 16.71 11.68 -0.97
C ALA A 202 16.13 10.44 -1.67
N MET A 203 15.34 10.63 -2.73
CA MET A 203 14.80 9.50 -3.49
C MET A 203 15.92 8.59 -4.02
N LYS A 204 16.99 9.16 -4.61
CA LYS A 204 18.14 8.37 -5.09
C LYS A 204 18.78 7.55 -3.97
N GLU A 205 18.98 8.13 -2.80
CA GLU A 205 19.56 7.41 -1.65
C GLU A 205 18.61 6.34 -1.10
N LEU A 206 17.30 6.61 -1.04
CA LEU A 206 16.28 5.64 -0.63
C LEU A 206 16.30 4.39 -1.54
N PHE A 207 16.41 4.57 -2.85
CA PHE A 207 16.45 3.44 -3.80
C PHE A 207 17.75 2.62 -3.80
N LYS A 208 18.80 3.04 -3.09
CA LYS A 208 20.03 2.24 -2.97
C LYS A 208 19.85 1.00 -2.11
N ASN A 209 18.91 1.03 -1.16
CA ASN A 209 18.66 -0.07 -0.25
C ASN A 209 17.15 -0.36 -0.17
N ILE A 210 16.66 -1.00 -1.22
CA ILE A 210 15.27 -1.47 -1.32
C ILE A 210 15.15 -2.79 -0.55
N TYR A 211 14.15 -2.89 0.32
CA TYR A 211 13.86 -4.13 1.04
C TYR A 211 13.21 -5.17 0.10
N PHE A 212 12.15 -4.79 -0.60
CA PHE A 212 11.61 -5.60 -1.71
C PHE A 212 11.07 -4.73 -2.84
N LYS A 213 10.98 -5.35 -4.03
CA LYS A 213 10.33 -4.78 -5.20
C LYS A 213 9.45 -5.84 -5.86
N VAL A 214 8.18 -5.51 -6.09
CA VAL A 214 7.23 -6.35 -6.83
C VAL A 214 6.79 -5.62 -8.08
N GLU A 215 6.81 -6.32 -9.20
CA GLU A 215 6.31 -5.81 -10.49
C GLU A 215 5.07 -6.62 -10.91
N ILE A 216 3.99 -5.89 -11.18
CA ILE A 216 2.72 -6.45 -11.65
C ILE A 216 2.55 -6.03 -13.10
N GLU A 217 2.69 -7.00 -13.99
CA GLU A 217 2.48 -6.83 -15.44
C GLU A 217 1.01 -7.03 -15.81
N ASN A 218 0.61 -6.50 -16.97
CA ASN A 218 -0.77 -6.57 -17.48
C ASN A 218 -1.81 -5.96 -16.52
N ALA A 219 -1.41 -4.94 -15.77
CA ALA A 219 -2.25 -4.16 -14.87
C ALA A 219 -3.09 -3.13 -15.65
N ASP A 220 -4.17 -3.60 -16.28
CA ASP A 220 -5.13 -2.72 -16.95
C ASP A 220 -6.06 -2.05 -15.91
N LEU A 221 -5.95 -0.74 -15.76
CA LEU A 221 -6.75 0.06 -14.83
C LEU A 221 -8.02 0.63 -15.46
N LYS A 222 -8.41 0.12 -16.63
CA LYS A 222 -9.69 0.46 -17.27
C LYS A 222 -10.80 -0.47 -16.77
N GLY A 223 -12.05 -0.05 -16.97
CA GLY A 223 -13.22 -0.90 -16.74
C GLY A 223 -13.84 -0.83 -15.34
N GLY A 224 -13.57 0.23 -14.58
CA GLY A 224 -14.36 0.53 -13.39
C GLY A 224 -15.80 0.89 -13.75
N ILE A 225 -16.71 0.78 -12.77
CA ILE A 225 -18.11 1.19 -12.93
C ILE A 225 -18.17 2.72 -12.88
N ASN A 226 -18.91 3.32 -13.80
CA ASN A 226 -19.13 4.77 -13.76
C ASN A 226 -19.73 5.18 -12.40
N PRO A 227 -19.15 6.17 -11.70
CA PRO A 227 -19.57 6.54 -10.34
C PRO A 227 -21.00 7.07 -10.25
N ILE A 228 -21.54 7.65 -11.33
CA ILE A 228 -22.93 8.11 -11.41
C ILE A 228 -23.85 6.91 -11.61
N ASP A 229 -23.54 6.02 -12.55
CA ASP A 229 -24.35 4.81 -12.79
C ASP A 229 -24.44 3.94 -11.54
N ARG A 230 -23.32 3.78 -10.81
CA ARG A 230 -23.30 3.10 -9.51
C ARG A 230 -24.30 3.71 -8.52
N ARG A 231 -24.33 5.05 -8.41
CA ARG A 231 -25.25 5.76 -7.50
C ARG A 231 -26.70 5.67 -7.96
N VAL A 232 -26.96 5.80 -9.26
CA VAL A 232 -28.30 5.62 -9.84
C VAL A 232 -28.81 4.20 -9.56
N ASN A 233 -27.97 3.17 -9.72
CA ASN A 233 -28.34 1.79 -9.41
C ASN A 233 -28.63 1.60 -7.93
N LEU A 234 -27.86 2.24 -7.04
CA LEU A 234 -28.14 2.22 -5.60
C LEU A 234 -29.50 2.87 -5.27
N LEU A 235 -29.80 4.03 -5.84
CA LEU A 235 -31.11 4.69 -5.66
C LEU A 235 -32.26 3.80 -6.15
N LYS A 236 -32.11 3.20 -7.33
CA LYS A 236 -33.09 2.24 -7.87
C LYS A 236 -33.27 1.02 -6.97
N SER A 237 -32.19 0.51 -6.37
CA SER A 237 -32.24 -0.67 -5.49
C SER A 237 -33.07 -0.46 -4.23
N ILE A 238 -33.30 0.79 -3.83
CA ILE A 238 -34.17 1.17 -2.70
C ILE A 238 -35.52 1.74 -3.16
N GLY A 239 -35.89 1.53 -4.42
CA GLY A 239 -37.20 1.89 -4.97
C GLY A 239 -37.34 3.36 -5.38
N ILE A 240 -36.26 4.14 -5.45
CA ILE A 240 -36.31 5.51 -5.97
C ILE A 240 -36.33 5.45 -7.50
N THR A 241 -37.47 5.78 -8.10
CA THR A 241 -37.64 5.97 -9.54
C THR A 241 -37.98 7.43 -9.86
N PRO A 242 -37.67 7.91 -11.08
CA PRO A 242 -38.10 9.24 -11.54
C PRO A 242 -39.62 9.42 -11.54
#